data_AF-A0A328VDV7-F1
#
_entry.id   AF-A0A328VDV7-F1
#
_cell.length_a   1.000
_cell.length_b   1.000
_cell.length_c   1.000
_cell.angle_alpha   90.00
_cell.angle_beta   90.00
_cell.angle_gamma   90.00
#
_symmetry.space_group_name_H-M   'P 1'
#
loop_
_entity.id
_entity.type
_entity.pdbx_description
1 polymer ?
#
loop_
_entity_poly.entity_id
_entity_poly.type
_entity_poly.pdbx_seq_one_letter_code
_entity_poly.pdbx_strand_id
1 'polypeptide(L)'
;MEQNQPKWPGVAAIVGDADLYCVSCALKRYGPGIQDLVEDRDSARALVDNEGNPLGVVLRFSEDLHAQYCGDCHTRLCDDDCCCYQAEAAWDSQQDEEGEEEG
;
A
#
# COMPACT_ATOMS: atom_id res chain seq x y z
N MET A 1 6.97 34.19 -1.71
CA MET A 1 7.11 33.12 -0.71
C MET A 1 6.85 31.84 -1.45
N GLU A 2 7.91 31.15 -1.83
CA GLU A 2 7.83 29.89 -2.57
C GLU A 2 7.16 28.87 -1.65
N GLN A 3 5.97 28.41 -2.03
CA GLN A 3 5.30 27.38 -1.25
C GLN A 3 6.12 26.10 -1.43
N ASN A 4 6.81 25.70 -0.37
CA ASN A 4 7.46 24.40 -0.26
C ASN A 4 6.33 23.34 -0.20
N GLN A 5 5.66 23.12 -1.33
CA GLN A 5 4.77 21.99 -1.48
C GLN A 5 5.64 20.74 -1.27
N PRO A 6 5.20 19.78 -0.43
CA PRO A 6 5.90 18.51 -0.33
C PRO A 6 6.05 17.98 -1.74
N LYS A 7 7.29 17.70 -2.18
CA LYS A 7 7.56 17.39 -3.58
C LYS A 7 6.76 16.17 -4.06
N TRP A 8 6.34 15.28 -3.15
CA TRP A 8 5.61 14.04 -3.47
C TRP A 8 4.52 13.69 -2.42
N PRO A 9 3.31 14.28 -2.45
CA PRO A 9 2.22 13.96 -1.52
C PRO A 9 1.46 12.68 -1.94
N GLY A 10 2.19 11.63 -2.34
CA GLY A 10 1.57 10.57 -3.12
C GLY A 10 2.15 9.18 -3.00
N VAL A 11 3.21 8.89 -2.23
CA VAL A 11 3.66 7.48 -2.12
C VAL A 11 2.67 6.69 -1.26
N ALA A 12 2.18 5.58 -1.79
CA ALA A 12 1.27 4.66 -1.09
C ALA A 12 2.00 3.38 -0.63
N ALA A 13 2.91 2.88 -1.46
CA ALA A 13 3.66 1.66 -1.18
C ALA A 13 5.11 1.74 -1.66
N ILE A 14 5.96 0.93 -1.04
CA ILE A 14 7.36 0.69 -1.42
C ILE A 14 7.44 -0.72 -1.99
N VAL A 15 8.12 -0.87 -3.12
CA VAL A 15 8.39 -2.16 -3.76
C VAL A 15 9.78 -2.65 -3.35
N GLY A 16 9.89 -3.87 -2.85
CA GLY A 16 11.16 -4.50 -2.49
C GLY A 16 10.96 -5.96 -2.12
N ASP A 17 12.01 -6.79 -2.26
CA ASP A 17 11.95 -8.24 -1.96
C ASP A 17 10.78 -8.96 -2.68
N ALA A 18 10.44 -8.51 -3.90
CA ALA A 18 9.29 -8.96 -4.71
C ALA A 18 7.88 -8.72 -4.10
N ASP A 19 7.77 -7.90 -3.06
CA ASP A 19 6.53 -7.55 -2.37
C ASP A 19 6.24 -6.04 -2.37
N LEU A 20 5.00 -5.70 -1.98
CA LEU A 20 4.56 -4.33 -1.72
C LEU A 20 4.41 -4.08 -0.21
N TYR A 21 5.06 -3.04 0.29
CA TYR A 21 4.99 -2.65 1.70
C TYR A 21 4.37 -1.27 1.86
N CYS A 22 3.48 -1.10 2.85
CA CYS A 22 3.07 0.24 3.25
C CYS A 22 4.27 1.01 3.81
N VAL A 23 4.24 2.35 3.75
CA VAL A 23 5.36 3.22 4.16
C VAL A 23 5.84 2.88 5.58
N SER A 24 4.93 2.62 6.52
CA SER A 24 5.26 2.28 7.90
C SER A 24 6.00 0.94 8.04
N CYS A 25 5.61 -0.08 7.27
CA CYS A 25 6.29 -1.38 7.27
C CYS A 25 7.65 -1.29 6.56
N ALA A 26 7.72 -0.57 5.44
CA ALA A 26 8.97 -0.31 4.74
C ALA A 26 9.97 0.44 5.63
N LEU A 27 9.52 1.45 6.40
CA LEU A 27 10.36 2.18 7.36
C LEU A 27 10.98 1.27 8.42
N LYS A 28 10.21 0.31 8.94
CA LYS A 28 10.71 -0.67 9.91
C LYS A 28 11.72 -1.63 9.28
N ARG A 29 11.51 -1.99 8.02
CA ARG A 29 12.29 -3.00 7.30
C ARG A 29 13.62 -2.44 6.77
N TYR A 30 13.56 -1.33 6.04
CA TYR A 30 14.70 -0.75 5.32
C TYR A 30 15.29 0.47 6.03
N GLY A 31 14.65 0.96 7.10
CA GLY A 31 15.16 2.03 7.94
C GLY A 31 14.74 3.43 7.51
N PRO A 32 15.35 4.48 8.10
CA PRO A 32 14.87 5.85 8.00
C PRO A 32 14.95 6.45 6.60
N GLY A 33 15.80 5.92 5.71
CA GLY A 33 15.91 6.39 4.32
C GLY A 33 14.61 6.27 3.52
N ILE A 34 13.63 5.47 3.98
CA ILE A 34 12.30 5.42 3.38
C ILE A 34 11.57 6.77 3.51
N GLN A 35 11.83 7.57 4.56
CA GLN A 35 11.28 8.94 4.64
C GLN A 35 11.85 9.82 3.53
N ASP A 36 13.17 9.82 3.36
CA ASP A 36 13.83 10.56 2.29
C ASP A 36 13.31 10.12 0.90
N LEU A 37 13.10 8.82 0.71
CA LEU A 37 12.52 8.24 -0.51
C LEU A 37 11.11 8.74 -0.80
N VAL A 38 10.28 8.84 0.24
CA VAL A 38 8.89 9.32 0.11
C VAL A 38 8.85 10.82 -0.18
N GLU A 39 9.80 11.59 0.36
CA GLU A 39 9.87 13.04 0.17
C GLU A 39 10.57 13.44 -1.14
N ASP A 40 11.56 12.66 -1.60
CA ASP A 40 12.38 12.94 -2.77
C ASP A 40 12.84 11.66 -3.49
N ARG A 41 12.30 11.42 -4.70
CA ARG A 41 12.63 10.23 -5.51
C ARG A 41 14.11 10.14 -5.88
N ASP A 42 14.83 11.23 -6.05
CA ASP A 42 16.25 11.17 -6.40
C ASP A 42 17.10 10.61 -5.25
N SER A 43 16.58 10.68 -4.02
CA SER A 43 17.14 10.04 -2.82
C SER A 43 16.98 8.50 -2.84
N ALA A 44 16.14 7.96 -3.74
CA ALA A 44 15.90 6.52 -3.89
C ALA A 44 17.13 5.73 -4.35
N ARG A 45 18.04 6.39 -5.09
CA ARG A 45 19.12 5.70 -5.81
C ARG A 45 20.10 4.92 -4.93
N ALA A 46 20.08 5.15 -3.61
CA ALA A 46 20.95 4.47 -2.66
C ALA A 46 20.26 3.33 -1.89
N LEU A 47 18.92 3.22 -1.93
CA LEU A 47 18.20 2.23 -1.13
C LEU A 47 17.98 0.95 -1.93
N VAL A 48 18.35 -0.16 -1.30
CA VAL A 48 18.20 -1.50 -1.85
C VAL A 48 17.48 -2.42 -0.87
N ASP A 49 16.82 -3.44 -1.41
CA ASP A 49 16.29 -4.54 -0.63
C ASP A 49 17.40 -5.50 -0.14
N ASN A 50 17.02 -6.61 0.49
CA ASN A 50 17.98 -7.56 1.03
C ASN A 50 18.76 -8.32 -0.05
N GLU A 51 18.23 -8.36 -1.27
CA GLU A 51 18.87 -8.97 -2.44
C GLU A 51 19.77 -7.99 -3.19
N GLY A 52 19.83 -6.72 -2.75
CA GLY A 52 20.60 -5.66 -3.38
C GLY A 52 19.91 -5.01 -4.58
N ASN A 53 18.61 -5.27 -4.78
CA ASN A 53 17.83 -4.63 -5.83
C ASN A 53 17.37 -3.24 -5.36
N PRO A 54 17.38 -2.22 -6.25
CA PRO A 54 16.87 -0.90 -5.90
C PRO A 54 15.41 -0.94 -5.46
N LEU A 55 15.08 -0.22 -4.39
CA LEU A 55 13.69 -0.08 -3.95
C LEU A 55 12.88 0.76 -4.95
N GLY A 56 11.64 0.33 -5.20
CA GLY A 56 10.65 1.04 -5.99
C GLY A 56 9.64 1.78 -5.12
N VAL A 57 8.88 2.69 -5.72
CA VAL A 57 7.74 3.36 -5.08
C VAL A 57 6.52 3.26 -5.98
N VAL A 58 5.36 3.07 -5.37
CA VAL A 58 4.05 3.10 -6.04
C VAL A 58 3.26 4.28 -5.48
N LEU A 59 2.67 5.06 -6.39
CA LEU A 59 1.91 6.25 -6.05
C LEU A 59 0.46 5.90 -5.69
N ARG A 60 -0.14 6.72 -4.83
CA ARG A 60 -1.58 6.77 -4.57
C ARG A 60 -2.31 6.88 -5.90
N PHE A 61 -3.43 6.18 -5.98
CA PHE A 61 -4.26 6.05 -7.18
C PHE A 61 -3.62 5.28 -8.35
N SER A 62 -2.44 4.66 -8.17
CA SER A 62 -1.92 3.72 -9.18
C SER A 62 -2.82 2.50 -9.24
N GLU A 63 -3.12 2.03 -10.46
CA GLU A 63 -3.84 0.78 -10.67
C GLU A 63 -3.08 -0.42 -10.10
N ASP A 64 -1.75 -0.32 -9.98
CA ASP A 64 -0.89 -1.32 -9.34
C ASP A 64 -1.24 -1.59 -7.87
N LEU A 65 -1.98 -0.69 -7.21
CA LEU A 65 -2.41 -0.88 -5.82
C LEU A 65 -3.75 -1.65 -5.72
N HIS A 66 -4.48 -1.81 -6.83
CA HIS A 66 -5.79 -2.46 -6.81
C HIS A 66 -5.68 -3.91 -6.35
N ALA A 67 -6.53 -4.26 -5.38
CA ALA A 67 -6.54 -5.57 -4.74
C ALA A 67 -5.20 -5.97 -4.08
N GLN A 68 -4.26 -5.04 -3.86
CA GLN A 68 -2.98 -5.30 -3.21
C GLN A 68 -3.01 -5.04 -1.70
N TYR A 69 -2.25 -5.86 -1.00
CA TYR A 69 -2.09 -5.80 0.45
C TYR A 69 -0.61 -5.63 0.80
N CYS A 70 -0.35 -4.99 1.94
CA CYS A 70 1.00 -4.91 2.49
C CYS A 70 1.50 -6.31 2.84
N GLY A 71 2.66 -6.72 2.31
CA GLY A 71 3.25 -8.04 2.55
C GLY A 71 3.67 -8.32 4.00
N ASP A 72 3.57 -7.34 4.91
CA ASP A 72 3.88 -7.51 6.34
C ASP A 72 2.62 -7.40 7.22
N CYS A 73 1.92 -6.26 7.17
CA CYS A 73 0.75 -6.03 8.03
C CYS A 73 -0.59 -6.39 7.39
N HIS A 74 -0.60 -6.85 6.13
CA HIS A 74 -1.78 -7.17 5.34
C HIS A 74 -2.84 -6.05 5.29
N THR A 75 -2.43 -4.79 5.51
CA THR A 75 -3.32 -3.66 5.30
C THR A 75 -3.53 -3.43 3.81
N ARG A 76 -4.72 -2.95 3.45
CA ARG A 76 -5.06 -2.61 2.05
C ARG A 76 -4.18 -1.46 1.58
N LEU A 77 -3.63 -1.58 0.38
CA LEU A 77 -2.74 -0.55 -0.19
C LEU A 77 -3.46 0.37 -1.18
N CYS A 78 -4.60 -0.05 -1.73
CA CYS A 78 -5.44 0.84 -2.53
C CYS A 78 -6.12 1.90 -1.66
N ASP A 79 -6.70 2.90 -2.32
CA ASP A 79 -7.50 3.92 -1.66
C ASP A 79 -8.80 3.33 -1.06
N ASP A 80 -9.34 3.96 -0.02
CA ASP A 80 -10.63 3.59 0.60
C ASP A 80 -11.80 3.65 -0.41
N ASP A 81 -11.69 4.47 -1.47
CA ASP A 81 -12.70 4.55 -2.53
C ASP A 81 -12.60 3.41 -3.58
N CYS A 82 -11.58 2.55 -3.53
CA CYS A 82 -11.44 1.40 -4.46
C CYS A 82 -12.58 0.40 -4.23
N CYS A 83 -13.37 0.15 -5.27
CA CYS A 83 -14.43 -0.87 -5.27
C CYS A 83 -13.90 -2.31 -5.10
N CYS A 84 -12.59 -2.47 -5.21
CA CYS A 84 -11.80 -3.69 -5.17
C CYS A 84 -12.12 -4.59 -3.97
N TYR A 85 -12.58 -4.01 -2.87
CA TYR A 85 -12.89 -4.72 -1.62
C TYR A 85 -14.34 -4.58 -1.15
N GLN A 86 -15.22 -3.95 -1.94
CA GLN A 86 -16.63 -3.82 -1.61
C GLN A 86 -17.40 -5.14 -1.83
N ALA A 87 -16.89 -6.03 -2.71
CA ALA A 87 -17.49 -7.33 -2.95
C ALA A 87 -17.33 -8.32 -1.77
N GLU A 88 -16.23 -8.23 -1.01
CA GLU A 88 -15.99 -9.13 0.13
C GLU A 88 -16.89 -8.82 1.34
N ALA A 89 -17.32 -7.56 1.51
CA ALA A 89 -18.26 -7.19 2.56
C ALA A 89 -19.71 -7.62 2.27
N ALA A 90 -20.05 -7.87 1.01
CA ALA A 90 -21.41 -8.27 0.62
C ALA A 90 -21.68 -9.77 0.79
N TRP A 91 -20.65 -10.60 0.88
CA TRP A 91 -20.81 -12.06 1.04
C TRP A 91 -20.97 -12.51 2.50
N ASP A 92 -20.53 -11.71 3.47
CA ASP A 92 -20.69 -11.99 4.90
C ASP A 92 -22.13 -11.74 5.39
N SER A 93 -22.93 -10.96 4.64
CA SER A 93 -24.32 -10.62 5.00
C SER A 93 -25.38 -11.51 4.36
N GLN A 94 -25.01 -12.62 3.70
CA GLN A 94 -25.97 -13.54 3.07
C GLN A 94 -26.08 -14.91 3.75
N GLN A 95 -25.40 -15.16 4.88
CA GLN A 95 -25.51 -16.45 5.61
C GLN A 95 -26.47 -16.44 6.81
N ASP A 96 -27.11 -15.31 7.14
CA ASP A 96 -28.00 -15.22 8.31
C ASP A 96 -29.51 -15.25 7.98
N GLU A 97 -29.93 -15.41 6.71
CA GLU A 97 -31.35 -15.37 6.32
C GLU A 97 -31.92 -16.68 5.72
N GLU A 98 -31.28 -17.84 5.91
CA GLU A 98 -31.88 -19.15 5.55
C GLU A 98 -32.11 -20.00 6.81
N GLY A 99 -33.00 -19.51 7.67
CA GLY A 99 -33.36 -20.16 8.94
C GLY A 99 -34.82 -19.98 9.35
N GLU A 100 -35.74 -19.74 8.40
CA GLU A 100 -37.19 -19.77 8.67
C GLU A 100 -37.93 -20.39 7.48
N GLU A 101 -38.07 -21.73 7.47
CA GLU A 101 -39.26 -22.36 6.89
C GLU A 101 -39.90 -23.24 7.97
N GLU A 102 -41.01 -22.74 8.49
CA GLU A 102 -41.96 -23.48 9.31
C GLU A 102 -42.73 -24.49 8.44
N GLY A 103 -42.95 -25.71 8.98
CA GLY A 103 -43.81 -26.73 8.38
C GLY A 103 -43.82 -28.04 9.15
#